data_AF-A0A1F5V8G1-F1
#
_entry.id   AF-A0A1F5V8G1-F1
#
_cell.length_a   1.000
_cell.length_b   1.000
_cell.length_c   1.000
_cell.angle_alpha   90.00
_cell.angle_beta   90.00
_cell.angle_gamma   90.00
#
_symmetry.space_group_name_H-M   'P 1'
#
loop_
_entity.id
_entity.type
_entity.pdbx_description
1 polymer ?
#
loop_
_entity_poly.entity_id
_entity_poly.type
_entity_poly.pdbx_seq_one_letter_code
_entity_poly.pdbx_strand_id
1 'polypeptide(L)'
;MKTPFQIILLIVAFVAAFLIGFIPAHLKFNSSEEAAQKIEQACTDQINSKDVEIASIKHKIQFTKIRDILSLTLIEIEKKNYGVALDKFKLFTEEWEQFKNNEIAKDKITDADIKRDEIVTELAQSKPQIKDKIIELLEKFHAITF
;
A
#
# COMPACT_ATOMS: atom_id res chain seq x y z
N MET A 1 57.82 24.15 51.85
CA MET A 1 58.02 22.87 51.11
C MET A 1 56.76 22.04 51.24
N LYS A 2 56.06 21.74 50.15
CA LYS A 2 54.93 20.79 50.18
C LYS A 2 55.52 19.38 50.26
N THR A 3 55.04 18.55 51.18
CA THR A 3 55.50 17.16 51.28
C THR A 3 55.00 16.35 50.08
N PRO A 4 55.75 15.34 49.61
CA PRO A 4 55.33 14.53 48.46
C PRO A 4 53.95 13.90 48.65
N PHE A 5 53.56 13.65 49.90
CA PHE A 5 52.23 13.19 50.28
C PHE A 5 51.10 14.17 49.89
N GLN A 6 51.29 15.48 50.05
CA GLN A 6 50.30 16.49 49.67
C GLN A 6 50.11 16.58 48.14
N ILE A 7 51.17 16.32 47.39
CA ILE A 7 51.12 16.32 45.92
C ILE A 7 50.33 15.10 45.43
N ILE A 8 50.58 13.92 45.99
CA ILE A 8 49.84 12.69 45.66
C ILE A 8 48.35 12.87 45.96
N LEU A 9 48.02 13.43 47.13
CA LEU A 9 46.63 13.62 47.55
C LEU A 9 45.88 14.61 46.63
N LEU A 10 46.59 15.63 46.14
CA LEU A 10 46.02 16.61 45.20
C LEU A 10 45.78 15.98 43.81
N ILE A 11 46.68 15.11 43.34
CA ILE A 11 46.51 14.37 42.08
C ILE A 11 45.31 13.42 42.19
N VAL A 12 45.19 12.67 43.29
CA VAL A 12 44.06 11.76 43.52
C VAL A 12 42.73 12.53 43.55
N ALA A 13 42.68 13.68 44.23
CA ALA A 13 41.50 14.52 44.26
C ALA A 13 41.13 15.06 42.87
N PHE A 14 42.12 15.41 42.05
CA PHE A 14 41.89 15.89 40.69
C PHE A 14 41.34 14.80 39.76
N VAL A 15 41.90 13.59 39.85
CA VAL A 15 41.40 12.43 39.08
C VAL A 15 39.98 12.04 39.51
N ALA A 16 39.70 12.04 40.81
CA ALA A 16 38.35 11.76 41.32
C ALA A 16 37.31 12.80 40.83
N ALA A 17 37.65 14.09 40.89
CA ALA A 17 36.78 15.16 40.39
C ALA A 17 36.54 15.03 38.87
N PHE A 18 37.58 14.68 38.10
CA PHE A 18 37.46 14.44 36.67
C PHE A 18 36.53 13.26 36.35
N LEU A 19 36.69 12.13 37.04
CA LEU A 19 35.86 10.94 36.83
C LEU A 19 34.38 11.19 37.19
N ILE A 20 34.11 11.94 38.26
CA ILE A 20 32.73 12.29 38.66
C ILE A 20 32.03 13.16 37.60
N GLY A 21 32.75 14.05 36.92
CA GLY A 21 32.20 14.87 35.83
C GLY A 21 32.05 14.11 34.51
N PHE A 22 32.92 13.13 34.24
CA PHE A 22 33.00 12.46 32.94
C PHE A 22 32.02 11.28 32.79
N ILE A 23 31.78 10.51 33.87
CA ILE A 23 30.87 9.34 33.84
C ILE A 23 29.41 9.72 33.50
N PRO A 24 28.79 10.76 34.10
CA PRO A 24 27.40 11.13 33.83
C PRO A 24 27.19 11.67 32.40
N ALA A 25 28.20 12.32 31.84
CA ALA A 25 28.14 12.89 30.50
C ALA A 25 28.08 11.79 29.43
N HIS A 26 28.88 10.72 29.57
CA HIS A 26 28.85 9.58 28.66
C HIS A 26 27.57 8.76 28.74
N LEU A 27 26.99 8.60 29.94
CA LEU A 27 25.72 7.89 30.10
C LEU A 27 24.54 8.65 29.46
N LYS A 28 24.52 9.98 29.56
CA LYS A 28 23.50 10.81 28.90
C LYS A 28 23.61 10.77 27.38
N PHE A 29 24.83 10.73 26.82
CA PHE A 29 25.05 10.68 25.38
C PHE A 29 24.50 9.38 24.77
N ASN A 30 24.81 8.23 25.38
CA ASN A 30 24.29 6.93 24.92
C ASN A 30 22.76 6.86 25.05
N SER A 31 22.18 7.40 26.13
CA SER A 31 20.72 7.45 26.30
C SER A 31 20.02 8.36 25.28
N SER A 32 20.69 9.42 24.83
CA SER A 32 20.17 10.34 23.81
C SER A 32 20.27 9.73 22.41
N GLU A 33 21.30 8.94 22.14
CA GLU A 33 21.47 8.21 20.88
C GLU A 33 20.47 7.06 20.75
N GLU A 34 20.25 6.30 21.83
CA GLU A 34 19.19 5.28 21.88
C GLU A 34 17.78 5.89 21.73
N ALA A 35 17.54 7.07 22.31
CA ALA A 35 16.28 7.77 22.14
C ALA A 35 16.08 8.26 20.69
N ALA A 36 17.14 8.75 20.04
CA ALA A 36 17.10 9.16 18.63
C ALA A 36 16.82 7.96 17.71
N GLN A 37 17.48 6.82 17.93
CA GLN A 37 17.24 5.59 17.15
C GLN A 37 15.82 5.07 17.31
N LYS A 38 15.25 5.10 18.52
CA LYS A 38 13.84 4.71 18.75
C LYS A 38 12.86 5.63 18.04
N ILE A 39 13.14 6.93 17.97
CA ILE A 39 12.30 7.89 17.24
C ILE A 39 12.40 7.65 15.73
N GLU A 40 13.59 7.41 15.20
CA GLU A 40 13.81 7.10 13.78
C GLU A 40 13.12 5.80 13.37
N GLN A 41 13.24 4.76 14.21
CA GLN A 41 12.56 3.49 13.98
C GLN A 41 11.04 3.64 14.05
N ALA A 42 10.50 4.34 15.05
CA ALA A 42 9.06 4.59 15.15
C ALA A 42 8.52 5.44 13.98
N CYS A 43 9.31 6.40 13.48
CA CYS A 43 8.97 7.18 12.29
C CYS A 43 8.94 6.28 11.04
N THR A 44 9.94 5.41 10.88
CA THR A 44 10.03 4.45 9.78
C THR A 44 8.86 3.46 9.79
N ASP A 45 8.50 2.93 10.96
CA ASP A 45 7.36 2.03 11.12
C ASP A 45 6.02 2.73 10.80
N GLN A 46 5.88 4.00 11.18
CA GLN A 46 4.71 4.81 10.81
C GLN A 46 4.66 5.10 9.31
N ILE A 47 5.79 5.37 8.67
CA ILE A 47 5.84 5.59 7.21
C ILE A 47 5.46 4.29 6.50
N ASN A 48 6.06 3.17 6.88
CA ASN A 48 5.77 1.87 6.28
C ASN A 48 4.28 1.48 6.42
N SER A 49 3.69 1.69 7.61
CA SER A 49 2.26 1.40 7.82
C SER A 49 1.36 2.30 6.98
N LYS A 50 1.68 3.59 6.83
CA LYS A 50 0.95 4.51 5.95
C LYS A 50 1.11 4.14 4.47
N ASP A 51 2.29 3.69 4.05
CA ASP A 51 2.52 3.25 2.67
C ASP A 51 1.67 2.02 2.34
N VAL A 52 1.55 1.07 3.28
CA VAL A 52 0.65 -0.08 3.15
C VAL A 52 -0.82 0.37 3.07
N GLU A 53 -1.23 1.31 3.93
CA GLU A 53 -2.60 1.86 3.89
C GLU A 53 -2.90 2.55 2.56
N ILE A 54 -1.98 3.41 2.08
CA ILE A 54 -2.08 4.11 0.80
C ILE A 54 -2.15 3.09 -0.35
N ALA A 55 -1.33 2.05 -0.34
CA ALA A 55 -1.38 0.99 -1.36
C ALA A 55 -2.75 0.28 -1.35
N SER A 56 -3.28 -0.02 -0.16
CA SER A 56 -4.60 -0.65 -0.03
C SER A 56 -5.75 0.25 -0.53
N ILE A 57 -5.68 1.55 -0.25
CA ILE A 57 -6.67 2.53 -0.70
C ILE A 57 -6.60 2.70 -2.22
N LYS A 58 -5.38 2.83 -2.78
CA LYS A 58 -5.18 2.89 -4.24
C LYS A 58 -5.77 1.67 -4.93
N HIS A 59 -5.55 0.48 -4.37
CA HIS A 59 -6.13 -0.76 -4.87
C HIS A 59 -7.67 -0.72 -4.84
N LYS A 60 -8.29 -0.29 -3.73
CA LYS A 60 -9.74 -0.13 -3.63
C LYS A 60 -10.31 0.87 -4.64
N ILE A 61 -9.61 1.98 -4.87
CA ILE A 61 -10.02 3.00 -5.86
C ILE A 61 -9.99 2.43 -7.27
N GLN A 62 -8.90 1.78 -7.67
CA GLN A 62 -8.77 1.14 -8.98
C GLN A 62 -9.85 0.08 -9.19
N PHE A 63 -10.07 -0.76 -8.19
CA PHE A 63 -11.13 -1.77 -8.23
C PHE A 63 -12.52 -1.16 -8.40
N THR A 64 -12.83 -0.11 -7.64
CA THR A 64 -14.11 0.63 -7.73
C THR A 64 -14.32 1.19 -9.13
N LYS A 65 -13.27 1.79 -9.72
CA LYS A 65 -13.32 2.33 -11.09
C LYS A 65 -13.69 1.26 -12.11
N ILE A 66 -13.08 0.08 -12.03
CA ILE A 66 -13.34 -1.05 -12.93
C ILE A 66 -14.80 -1.52 -12.82
N ARG A 67 -15.29 -1.69 -11.57
CA ARG A 67 -16.69 -2.03 -11.30
C ARG A 67 -17.66 -1.00 -11.87
N ASP A 68 -17.35 0.28 -11.73
CA ASP A 68 -18.22 1.36 -12.23
C ASP A 68 -18.28 1.34 -13.77
N ILE A 69 -17.18 1.03 -14.46
CA ILE A 69 -17.18 0.87 -15.93
C ILE A 69 -18.05 -0.32 -16.36
N LEU A 70 -17.99 -1.46 -15.65
CA LEU A 70 -18.89 -2.60 -15.91
C LEU A 70 -20.36 -2.23 -15.68
N SER A 71 -20.65 -1.48 -14.63
CA SER A 71 -22.01 -1.01 -14.33
C SER A 71 -22.53 -0.07 -15.42
N LEU A 72 -21.68 0.84 -15.92
CA LEU A 72 -22.02 1.70 -17.06
C LEU A 72 -22.21 0.89 -18.35
N THR A 73 -21.43 -0.17 -18.56
CA THR A 73 -21.60 -1.08 -19.69
C THR A 73 -22.97 -1.76 -19.63
N LEU A 74 -23.37 -2.25 -18.47
CA LEU A 74 -24.68 -2.86 -18.24
C LEU A 74 -25.81 -1.89 -18.55
N ILE A 75 -25.72 -0.64 -18.08
CA ILE A 75 -26.73 0.40 -18.37
C ILE A 75 -26.87 0.63 -19.87
N GLU A 76 -25.76 0.67 -20.62
CA GLU A 76 -25.82 0.85 -22.07
C GLU A 76 -26.37 -0.39 -22.81
N ILE A 77 -26.10 -1.60 -22.32
CA ILE A 77 -26.75 -2.84 -22.82
C ILE A 77 -28.27 -2.77 -22.60
N GLU A 78 -28.72 -2.32 -21.42
CA GLU A 78 -30.16 -2.18 -21.13
C GLU A 78 -30.84 -1.15 -22.04
N LYS A 79 -30.12 -0.09 -22.42
CA LYS A 79 -30.56 0.87 -23.44
C LYS A 79 -30.46 0.35 -24.87
N LYS A 80 -30.01 -0.90 -25.07
CA LYS A 80 -29.72 -1.52 -26.37
C LYS A 80 -28.67 -0.76 -27.19
N ASN A 81 -27.80 -0.02 -26.51
CA ASN A 81 -26.73 0.77 -27.11
C ASN A 81 -25.42 -0.02 -27.15
N TYR A 82 -25.42 -1.11 -27.92
CA TYR A 82 -24.32 -2.08 -27.94
C TYR A 82 -22.98 -1.49 -28.42
N GLY A 83 -23.01 -0.48 -29.28
CA GLY A 83 -21.79 0.23 -29.71
C GLY A 83 -21.11 0.95 -28.55
N VAL A 84 -21.86 1.74 -27.79
CA VAL A 84 -21.32 2.44 -26.61
C VAL A 84 -20.98 1.45 -25.49
N ALA A 85 -21.77 0.38 -25.32
CA ALA A 85 -21.44 -0.68 -24.39
C ALA A 85 -20.10 -1.35 -24.72
N LEU A 86 -19.83 -1.62 -26.01
CA LEU A 86 -18.55 -2.15 -26.46
C LEU A 86 -17.39 -1.20 -26.14
N ASP A 87 -17.53 0.09 -26.41
CA ASP A 87 -16.49 1.08 -26.11
C ASP A 87 -16.20 1.17 -24.61
N LYS A 88 -17.23 1.14 -23.77
CA LYS A 88 -17.08 1.08 -22.31
C LYS A 88 -16.42 -0.23 -21.87
N PHE A 89 -16.77 -1.35 -22.48
CA PHE A 89 -16.18 -2.64 -22.13
C PHE A 89 -14.71 -2.76 -22.57
N LYS A 90 -14.30 -2.09 -23.65
CA LYS A 90 -12.88 -1.93 -24.01
C LYS A 90 -12.13 -1.14 -22.94
N LEU A 91 -12.71 -0.03 -22.46
CA LEU A 91 -12.11 0.72 -21.35
C LEU A 91 -11.99 -0.15 -20.08
N PHE A 92 -13.00 -0.97 -19.79
CA PHE A 92 -12.92 -1.96 -18.71
C PHE A 92 -11.71 -2.89 -18.91
N THR A 93 -11.52 -3.41 -20.12
CA THR A 93 -10.41 -4.31 -20.44
C THR A 93 -9.06 -3.65 -20.21
N GLU A 94 -8.90 -2.40 -20.62
CA GLU A 94 -7.66 -1.64 -20.44
C GLU A 94 -7.34 -1.41 -18.95
N GLU A 95 -8.33 -0.96 -18.18
CA GLU A 95 -8.17 -0.72 -16.73
C GLU A 95 -7.94 -2.03 -15.97
N TRP A 96 -8.59 -3.11 -16.41
CA TRP A 96 -8.41 -4.44 -15.85
C TRP A 96 -6.99 -4.96 -16.07
N GLU A 97 -6.42 -4.83 -17.27
CA GLU A 97 -5.02 -5.20 -17.53
C GLU A 97 -4.04 -4.42 -16.66
N GLN A 98 -4.28 -3.12 -16.44
CA GLN A 98 -3.47 -2.31 -15.54
C GLN A 98 -3.59 -2.78 -14.09
N PHE A 99 -4.78 -3.16 -13.65
CA PHE A 99 -5.04 -3.65 -12.29
C PHE A 99 -4.41 -5.02 -12.03
N LYS A 100 -4.47 -5.94 -12.99
CA LYS A 100 -3.87 -7.29 -12.91
C LYS A 100 -2.36 -7.29 -12.73
N ASN A 101 -1.68 -6.28 -13.26
CA ASN A 101 -0.23 -6.15 -13.14
C ASN A 101 0.23 -5.78 -11.71
N ASN A 102 -0.70 -5.51 -10.78
CA ASN A 102 -0.41 -5.26 -9.38
C ASN A 102 -0.33 -6.59 -8.59
N GLU A 103 0.76 -6.83 -7.84
CA GLU A 103 1.05 -8.12 -7.18
C GLU A 103 -0.07 -8.61 -6.24
N ILE A 104 -0.85 -7.69 -5.68
CA ILE A 104 -1.92 -7.98 -4.70
C ILE A 104 -3.06 -8.80 -5.33
N ALA A 105 -3.23 -8.77 -6.66
CA ALA A 105 -4.44 -9.24 -7.31
C ALA A 105 -4.27 -10.54 -8.11
N LYS A 106 -3.05 -11.06 -8.29
CA LYS A 106 -2.74 -12.19 -9.20
C LYS A 106 -3.55 -13.47 -8.95
N ASP A 107 -3.83 -13.81 -7.70
CA ASP A 107 -4.45 -15.11 -7.35
C ASP A 107 -5.98 -15.12 -7.44
N LYS A 108 -6.65 -13.96 -7.58
CA LYS A 108 -8.13 -13.84 -7.58
C LYS A 108 -8.74 -13.59 -8.97
N ILE A 109 -7.95 -13.67 -10.03
CA ILE A 109 -8.24 -12.97 -11.30
C ILE A 109 -8.44 -13.88 -12.52
N THR A 110 -7.96 -15.12 -12.48
CA THR A 110 -7.96 -16.06 -13.62
C THR A 110 -9.35 -16.29 -14.23
N ASP A 111 -10.39 -16.28 -13.40
CA ASP A 111 -11.78 -16.51 -13.80
C ASP A 111 -12.44 -15.36 -14.57
N ALA A 112 -11.96 -14.12 -14.37
CA ALA A 112 -12.51 -12.94 -15.02
C ALA A 112 -11.89 -12.72 -16.41
N ASP A 113 -10.68 -13.20 -16.64
CA ASP A 113 -9.99 -13.11 -17.94
C ASP A 113 -10.66 -13.95 -19.02
N ILE A 114 -11.10 -15.16 -18.68
CA ILE A 114 -11.78 -16.06 -19.63
C ILE A 114 -13.09 -15.44 -20.12
N LYS A 115 -13.83 -14.76 -19.23
CA LYS A 115 -15.13 -14.16 -19.58
C LYS A 115 -15.01 -12.91 -20.42
N ARG A 116 -13.90 -12.19 -20.32
CA ARG A 116 -13.70 -10.93 -21.04
C ARG A 116 -13.76 -11.12 -22.55
N ASP A 117 -13.02 -12.09 -23.09
CA ASP A 117 -12.89 -12.27 -24.54
C ASP A 117 -14.22 -12.71 -25.17
N GLU A 118 -14.98 -13.53 -24.45
CA GLU A 118 -16.35 -13.88 -24.83
C GLU A 118 -17.24 -12.64 -24.86
N ILE A 119 -17.17 -11.78 -23.83
CA ILE A 119 -18.02 -10.59 -23.73
C ILE A 119 -17.71 -9.58 -24.83
N VAL A 120 -16.44 -9.33 -25.17
CA VAL A 120 -16.06 -8.45 -26.29
C VAL A 120 -16.69 -8.94 -27.59
N THR A 121 -16.57 -10.25 -27.86
CA THR A 121 -17.08 -10.86 -29.08
C THR A 121 -18.61 -10.76 -29.17
N GLU A 122 -19.30 -11.01 -28.07
CA GLU A 122 -20.76 -10.96 -28.02
C GLU A 122 -21.33 -9.54 -28.05
N LEU A 123 -20.64 -8.56 -27.46
CA LEU A 123 -20.97 -7.14 -27.59
C LEU A 123 -20.83 -6.69 -29.05
N ALA A 124 -19.75 -7.10 -29.73
CA ALA A 124 -19.57 -6.81 -31.16
C ALA A 124 -20.67 -7.43 -32.03
N GLN A 125 -21.23 -8.56 -31.61
CA GLN A 125 -22.34 -9.24 -32.27
C GLN A 125 -23.73 -8.75 -31.82
N SER A 126 -23.81 -7.78 -30.91
CA SER A 126 -25.07 -7.25 -30.34
C SER A 126 -25.99 -8.35 -29.79
N LYS A 127 -25.41 -9.40 -29.19
CA LYS A 127 -26.18 -10.52 -28.65
C LYS A 127 -26.87 -10.12 -27.34
N PRO A 128 -28.20 -10.28 -27.21
CA PRO A 128 -28.93 -9.84 -26.01
C PRO A 128 -28.58 -10.65 -24.74
N GLN A 129 -28.05 -11.87 -24.91
CA GLN A 129 -27.59 -12.75 -23.83
C GLN A 129 -26.37 -12.19 -23.09
N ILE A 130 -25.74 -11.15 -23.63
CA ILE A 130 -24.56 -10.51 -23.04
C ILE A 130 -24.82 -9.86 -21.68
N LYS A 131 -26.08 -9.49 -21.43
CA LYS A 131 -26.51 -8.89 -20.16
C LYS A 131 -26.17 -9.81 -18.99
N ASP A 132 -26.53 -11.08 -19.09
CA ASP A 132 -26.36 -12.05 -18.01
C ASP A 132 -24.88 -12.29 -17.72
N LYS A 133 -24.03 -12.29 -18.76
CA LYS A 133 -22.57 -12.41 -18.61
C LYS A 133 -21.93 -11.21 -17.91
N ILE A 134 -22.39 -9.99 -18.20
CA ILE A 134 -21.92 -8.78 -17.51
C ILE A 134 -22.37 -8.78 -16.05
N ILE A 135 -23.59 -9.23 -15.75
CA ILE A 135 -24.09 -9.37 -14.37
C ILE A 135 -23.24 -10.39 -13.61
N GLU A 136 -22.99 -11.57 -14.19
CA GLU A 136 -22.17 -12.60 -13.57
C GLU A 136 -20.73 -12.12 -13.33
N LEU A 137 -20.18 -11.32 -14.24
CA LEU A 137 -18.89 -10.67 -14.04
C LEU A 137 -18.92 -9.67 -12.88
N LEU A 138 -19.94 -8.81 -12.80
CA LEU A 138 -20.13 -7.89 -11.67
C LEU A 138 -20.25 -8.61 -10.32
N GLU A 139 -20.98 -9.73 -10.26
CA GLU A 139 -21.11 -10.55 -9.05
C GLU A 139 -19.76 -11.13 -8.61
N LYS A 140 -18.96 -11.63 -9.57
CA LYS A 140 -17.59 -12.08 -9.27
C LYS A 140 -16.72 -10.95 -8.74
N PHE A 141 -16.84 -9.74 -9.28
CA PHE A 141 -16.14 -8.57 -8.74
C PHE A 141 -16.61 -8.25 -7.30
N HIS A 142 -17.91 -8.32 -7.02
CA HIS A 142 -18.41 -8.09 -5.67
C HIS A 142 -17.80 -9.09 -4.65
N ALA A 143 -17.65 -10.36 -5.05
CA ALA A 143 -17.03 -11.40 -4.22
C ALA A 143 -15.52 -11.21 -3.96
N ILE A 144 -14.80 -10.43 -4.77
CA ILE A 144 -13.36 -10.14 -4.55
C ILE A 144 -13.16 -9.09 -3.44
N THR A 145 -14.19 -8.27 -3.15
CA THR A 145 -14.11 -7.08 -2.28
C THR A 145 -14.36 -7.40 -0.79
N PHE A 146 -14.89 -8.58 -0.48
CA PHE A 146 -15.22 -9.06 0.87
C PHE A 146 -14.57 -10.42 1.15
#